data_AF-A0A9W4T8W1-F1
#
_entry.id   AF-A0A9W4T8W1-F1
#
_cell.length_a   1.000
_cell.length_b   1.000
_cell.length_c   1.000
_cell.angle_alpha   90.00
_cell.angle_beta   90.00
_cell.angle_gamma   90.00
#
_symmetry.space_group_name_H-M   'P 1'
#
loop_
_entity.id
_entity.type
_entity.pdbx_description
1 polymer ?
#
loop_
_entity_poly.entity_id
_entity_poly.type
_entity_poly.pdbx_seq_one_letter_code
_entity_poly.pdbx_strand_id
1 'polypeptide(L)'
;MITHEEIKIKTELNKTDREYQEAKKEYQDAKKDLEKWKEGERGNRLDQLERKLEDEEWKNEGQKRRWEDRIKELKEEKERLKDRIKKLETMKMMWANQTIKLQDKLAGITEEKAQKLPEKLEFRDPHPLLMGSGSAWDFQASDALKEKLKDAIHDHFRCWKDGQLEKTTIPQYFILAGAGEGKSRTAQELPKLLIECTNDDVDLQNRLKSALVFNLSFENGTKLFRGVEVDSSYIIGNRMLFQLLKHPNETWNDFKNRYEVTPEKVLRHIARHRNQEFDDLNVIIILDGLQVAMNDPDDATISMPIHNLASSQKRVFLPVTSLKPPKINNNPVFIDNSVMKMLINDMGGHGRALEALEVSVREKDLDNINFIDLINNVRSKLIDNYQGWLSKTIYLKPVLRIILSRTQVDKNQDISTFKGKGLKIDDVTQFGLVRFESQSTDQVVGYLTCPYIWLWIMAHALSNDKVLQNWNFNYYNEVRNRTGDPSIPP
;
A
#
# COMPACT_ATOMS: atom_id res chain seq x y z
N MET A 1 -0.81 -2.92 34.88
CA MET A 1 -2.26 -3.15 35.05
C MET A 1 -3.00 -1.99 34.39
N ILE A 2 -3.87 -2.28 33.42
CA ILE A 2 -4.73 -1.27 32.79
C ILE A 2 -5.76 -0.84 33.84
N THR A 3 -5.88 0.47 34.10
CA THR A 3 -6.85 0.95 35.11
C THR A 3 -8.26 0.90 34.54
N HIS A 4 -9.26 0.69 35.39
CA HIS A 4 -10.68 0.72 34.99
C HIS A 4 -11.03 2.02 34.24
N GLU A 5 -10.37 3.12 34.60
CA GLU A 5 -10.49 4.43 33.97
C GLU A 5 -9.91 4.48 32.55
N GLU A 6 -8.77 3.84 32.27
CA GLU A 6 -8.24 3.72 30.90
C GLU A 6 -9.15 2.91 29.98
N ILE A 7 -9.74 1.82 30.49
CA ILE A 7 -10.69 1.00 29.73
C ILE A 7 -11.92 1.84 29.38
N LYS A 8 -12.42 2.62 30.33
CA LYS A 8 -13.55 3.52 30.14
C LYS A 8 -13.26 4.58 29.07
N ILE A 9 -12.11 5.26 29.17
CA ILE A 9 -11.70 6.30 28.20
C ILE A 9 -11.49 5.70 26.80
N LYS A 10 -10.84 4.53 26.68
CA LYS A 10 -10.66 3.86 25.38
C LYS A 10 -11.98 3.42 24.76
N THR A 11 -12.94 2.97 25.58
CA THR A 11 -14.28 2.62 25.12
C THR A 11 -15.04 3.85 24.61
N GLU A 12 -14.96 4.96 25.34
CA GLU A 12 -15.55 6.24 24.91
C GLU A 12 -14.86 6.81 23.66
N LEU A 13 -13.54 6.66 23.53
CA LEU A 13 -12.78 7.09 22.35
C LEU A 13 -13.23 6.32 21.11
N ASN A 14 -13.35 4.99 21.19
CA ASN A 14 -13.85 4.16 20.09
C ASN A 14 -15.28 4.55 19.68
N LYS A 15 -16.14 4.85 20.66
CA LYS A 15 -17.50 5.34 20.39
C LYS A 15 -17.45 6.68 19.66
N THR A 16 -16.67 7.63 20.16
CA THR A 16 -16.55 9.00 19.62
C THR A 16 -15.96 9.00 18.21
N ASP A 17 -14.96 8.16 17.93
CA ASP A 17 -14.39 8.00 16.59
C ASP A 17 -15.43 7.45 15.61
N ARG A 18 -16.24 6.46 16.00
CA ARG A 18 -17.32 5.94 15.16
C ARG A 18 -18.32 7.04 14.78
N GLU A 19 -18.76 7.83 15.77
CA GLU A 19 -19.69 8.96 15.53
C GLU A 19 -19.04 10.04 14.64
N TYR A 20 -17.74 10.29 14.80
CA TYR A 20 -16.98 11.20 13.94
C TYR A 20 -16.92 10.70 12.48
N GLN A 21 -16.62 9.41 12.26
CA GLN A 21 -16.57 8.84 10.91
C GLN A 21 -17.94 8.87 10.23
N GLU A 22 -19.02 8.61 10.98
CA GLU A 22 -20.39 8.68 10.48
C GLU A 22 -20.76 10.12 10.09
N ALA A 23 -20.52 11.10 10.98
CA ALA A 23 -20.74 12.51 10.69
C ALA A 23 -19.90 13.01 9.50
N LYS A 24 -18.65 12.55 9.38
CA LYS A 24 -17.76 12.86 8.25
C LYS A 24 -18.31 12.30 6.95
N LYS A 25 -18.82 11.05 6.95
CA LYS A 25 -19.43 10.43 5.78
C LYS A 25 -20.68 11.18 5.35
N GLU A 26 -21.59 11.47 6.27
CA GLU A 26 -22.81 12.24 5.98
C GLU A 26 -22.51 13.63 5.42
N TYR A 27 -21.50 14.32 5.96
CA TYR A 27 -21.04 15.60 5.44
C TYR A 27 -20.55 15.50 4.00
N GLN A 28 -19.78 14.46 3.67
CA GLN A 28 -19.29 14.24 2.29
C GLN A 28 -20.44 13.91 1.34
N ASP A 29 -21.38 13.08 1.77
CA ASP A 29 -22.56 12.75 0.97
C ASP A 29 -23.43 14.00 0.73
N ALA A 30 -23.64 14.84 1.74
CA ALA A 30 -24.37 16.11 1.60
C ALA A 30 -23.67 17.11 0.66
N LYS A 31 -22.33 17.18 0.68
CA LYS A 31 -21.56 17.98 -0.30
C LYS A 31 -21.75 17.48 -1.72
N LYS A 32 -21.70 16.16 -1.92
CA LYS A 32 -21.96 15.54 -3.24
C LYS A 32 -23.38 15.80 -3.71
N ASP A 33 -24.37 15.75 -2.81
CA ASP A 33 -25.75 16.08 -3.13
C ASP A 33 -25.89 17.54 -3.60
N LEU A 34 -25.20 18.48 -2.96
CA LEU A 34 -25.18 19.88 -3.38
C LEU A 34 -24.50 20.08 -4.74
N GLU A 35 -23.37 19.42 -5.00
CA GLU A 35 -22.71 19.52 -6.31
C GLU A 35 -23.57 18.89 -7.42
N LYS A 36 -24.14 17.71 -7.19
CA LYS A 36 -25.12 17.10 -8.11
C LYS A 36 -26.33 18.00 -8.34
N TRP A 37 -26.79 18.72 -7.33
CA TRP A 37 -27.88 19.67 -7.48
C TRP A 37 -27.49 20.83 -8.39
N LYS A 38 -26.28 21.40 -8.23
CA LYS A 38 -25.75 22.50 -9.05
C LYS A 38 -25.52 22.08 -10.50
N GLU A 39 -24.86 20.95 -10.72
CA GLU A 39 -24.49 20.46 -12.06
C GLU A 39 -25.67 19.74 -12.77
N GLY A 40 -26.66 19.32 -12.00
CA GLY A 40 -27.81 18.58 -12.48
C GLY A 40 -28.89 19.45 -13.11
N GLU A 41 -29.99 18.80 -13.51
CA GLU A 41 -31.12 19.45 -14.18
C GLU A 41 -31.70 20.62 -13.37
N ARG A 42 -31.69 20.53 -12.03
CA ARG A 42 -32.26 21.56 -11.15
C ARG A 42 -31.44 22.84 -11.10
N GLY A 43 -30.12 22.74 -10.91
CA GLY A 43 -29.21 23.89 -10.94
C GLY A 43 -29.17 24.55 -12.32
N ASN A 44 -29.02 23.75 -13.39
CA ASN A 44 -29.09 24.25 -14.75
C ASN A 44 -30.42 24.96 -15.06
N ARG A 45 -31.54 24.45 -14.53
CA ARG A 45 -32.86 25.07 -14.70
C ARG A 45 -33.01 26.36 -13.92
N LEU A 46 -32.38 26.49 -12.74
CA LEU A 46 -32.31 27.76 -12.02
C LEU A 46 -31.55 28.79 -12.88
N ASP A 47 -30.36 28.47 -13.35
CA ASP A 47 -29.52 29.39 -14.15
C ASP A 47 -30.16 29.76 -15.49
N GLN A 48 -30.92 28.85 -16.10
CA GLN A 48 -31.69 29.14 -17.31
C GLN A 48 -32.88 30.06 -17.03
N LEU A 49 -33.63 29.84 -15.95
CA LEU A 49 -34.77 30.67 -15.61
C LEU A 49 -34.34 32.08 -15.19
N GLU A 50 -33.23 32.22 -14.45
CA GLU A 50 -32.66 33.51 -14.08
C GLU A 50 -32.24 34.30 -15.33
N ARG A 51 -31.50 33.69 -16.26
CA ARG A 51 -31.13 34.34 -17.53
C ARG A 51 -32.36 34.77 -18.34
N LYS A 52 -33.34 33.89 -18.50
CA LYS A 52 -34.58 34.23 -19.24
C LYS A 52 -35.39 35.35 -18.59
N LEU A 53 -35.27 35.51 -17.28
CA LEU A 53 -35.90 36.61 -16.55
C LEU A 53 -35.09 37.92 -16.68
N GLU A 54 -33.76 37.84 -16.78
CA GLU A 54 -32.88 39.00 -17.03
C GLU A 54 -33.00 39.51 -18.48
N ASP A 55 -33.08 38.60 -19.44
CA ASP A 55 -33.18 38.88 -20.89
C ASP A 55 -34.62 39.23 -21.35
N GLU A 56 -35.56 39.33 -20.40
CA GLU A 56 -36.97 39.65 -20.63
C GLU A 56 -37.71 38.73 -21.63
N GLU A 57 -37.34 37.45 -21.70
CA GLU A 57 -37.85 36.50 -22.72
C GLU A 57 -39.28 35.96 -22.46
N TRP A 58 -40.06 36.55 -21.54
CA TRP A 58 -41.41 36.06 -21.23
C TRP A 58 -42.46 36.57 -22.21
N LYS A 59 -43.42 35.70 -22.57
CA LYS A 59 -44.49 36.03 -23.54
C LYS A 59 -45.66 36.80 -22.92
N ASN A 60 -45.84 36.69 -21.60
CA ASN A 60 -46.88 37.38 -20.84
C ASN A 60 -46.54 37.37 -19.34
N GLU A 61 -47.22 38.24 -18.59
CA GLU A 61 -47.09 38.37 -17.13
C GLU A 61 -47.37 37.06 -16.36
N GLY A 62 -48.27 36.21 -16.87
CA GLY A 62 -48.55 34.91 -16.26
C GLY A 62 -47.37 33.93 -16.36
N GLN A 63 -46.58 34.01 -17.42
CA GLN A 63 -45.36 33.23 -17.58
C GLN A 63 -44.24 33.75 -16.69
N LYS A 64 -44.08 35.07 -16.61
CA LYS A 64 -43.12 35.73 -15.72
C LYS A 64 -43.31 35.29 -14.27
N ARG A 65 -44.53 35.39 -13.74
CA ARG A 65 -44.86 34.95 -12.37
C ARG A 65 -44.52 33.49 -12.10
N ARG A 66 -44.84 32.59 -13.04
CA ARG A 66 -44.49 31.16 -12.91
C ARG A 66 -42.99 30.91 -12.86
N TRP A 67 -42.20 31.71 -13.58
CA TRP A 67 -40.74 31.62 -13.53
C TRP A 67 -40.20 32.15 -12.20
N GLU A 68 -40.70 33.29 -11.73
CA GLU A 68 -40.32 33.88 -10.43
C GLU A 68 -40.63 32.91 -9.27
N ASP A 69 -41.83 32.31 -9.25
CA ASP A 69 -42.21 31.31 -8.24
C ASP A 69 -41.27 30.10 -8.28
N ARG A 70 -40.92 29.63 -9.48
CA ARG A 70 -40.04 28.46 -9.63
C ARG A 70 -38.59 28.77 -9.25
N ILE A 71 -38.09 29.96 -9.55
CA ILE A 71 -36.76 30.43 -9.10
C ILE A 71 -36.74 30.47 -7.58
N LYS A 72 -37.79 30.99 -6.94
CA LYS A 72 -37.91 31.04 -5.48
C LYS A 72 -37.85 29.64 -4.85
N GLU A 73 -38.62 28.68 -5.35
CA GLU A 73 -38.59 27.29 -4.88
C GLU A 73 -37.19 26.67 -4.98
N LEU A 74 -36.50 26.86 -6.10
CA LEU A 74 -35.16 26.31 -6.33
C LEU A 74 -34.10 26.97 -5.43
N LYS A 75 -34.22 28.28 -5.18
CA LYS A 75 -33.36 28.99 -4.22
C LYS A 75 -33.56 28.47 -2.80
N GLU A 76 -34.80 28.27 -2.37
CA GLU A 76 -35.10 27.71 -1.05
C GLU A 76 -34.55 26.27 -0.91
N GLU A 77 -34.65 25.44 -1.95
CA GLU A 77 -34.07 24.10 -1.93
C GLU A 77 -32.54 24.12 -1.80
N LYS A 78 -31.87 25.00 -2.56
CA LYS A 78 -30.41 25.22 -2.49
C LYS A 78 -29.98 25.64 -1.09
N GLU A 79 -30.71 26.56 -0.45
CA GLU A 79 -30.42 27.00 0.90
C GLU A 79 -30.63 25.89 1.94
N ARG A 80 -31.66 25.05 1.82
CA ARG A 80 -31.84 23.88 2.70
C ARG A 80 -30.65 22.92 2.64
N LEU A 81 -30.09 22.68 1.45
CA LEU A 81 -28.90 21.84 1.29
C LEU A 81 -27.67 22.47 1.94
N LYS A 82 -27.48 23.79 1.78
CA LYS A 82 -26.39 24.52 2.47
C LYS A 82 -26.53 24.46 3.99
N ASP A 83 -27.74 24.67 4.52
CA ASP A 83 -28.02 24.58 5.96
C ASP A 83 -27.74 23.18 6.51
N ARG A 84 -28.10 22.13 5.76
CA ARG A 84 -27.77 20.75 6.12
C ARG A 84 -26.25 20.55 6.20
N ILE A 85 -25.50 21.04 5.21
CA ILE A 85 -24.02 20.96 5.22
C ILE A 85 -23.45 21.70 6.44
N LYS A 86 -23.94 22.91 6.74
CA LYS A 86 -23.48 23.70 7.89
C LYS A 86 -23.74 23.01 9.24
N LYS A 87 -24.89 22.35 9.38
CA LYS A 87 -25.21 21.54 10.58
C LYS A 87 -24.26 20.35 10.72
N LEU A 88 -24.04 19.61 9.64
CA LEU A 88 -23.14 18.45 9.62
C LEU A 88 -21.69 18.84 9.87
N GLU A 89 -21.26 20.01 9.38
CA GLU A 89 -19.92 20.56 9.66
C GLU A 89 -19.75 20.86 11.15
N THR A 90 -20.75 21.49 11.78
CA THR A 90 -20.75 21.73 13.23
C THR A 90 -20.69 20.42 14.02
N MET A 91 -21.49 19.41 13.65
CA MET A 91 -21.48 18.10 14.31
C MET A 91 -20.12 17.40 14.17
N LYS A 92 -19.55 17.43 12.97
CA LYS A 92 -18.21 16.89 12.69
C LYS A 92 -17.14 17.58 13.56
N MET A 93 -17.18 18.90 13.69
CA MET A 93 -16.25 19.65 14.56
C MET A 93 -16.45 19.32 16.04
N MET A 94 -17.69 19.16 16.50
CA MET A 94 -18.01 18.78 17.88
C MET A 94 -17.38 17.42 18.25
N TRP A 95 -17.57 16.41 17.39
CA TRP A 95 -16.99 15.09 17.61
C TRP A 95 -15.46 15.08 17.51
N ALA A 96 -14.88 15.87 16.60
CA ALA A 96 -13.43 16.06 16.54
C ALA A 96 -12.88 16.64 17.85
N ASN A 97 -13.50 17.70 18.37
CA ASN A 97 -13.09 18.32 19.63
C ASN A 97 -13.26 17.38 20.83
N GLN A 98 -14.31 16.55 20.85
CA GLN A 98 -14.52 15.55 21.89
C GLN A 98 -13.46 14.44 21.82
N THR A 99 -13.07 14.04 20.62
CA THR A 99 -11.98 13.07 20.39
C THR A 99 -10.67 13.62 20.93
N ILE A 100 -10.33 14.87 20.60
CA ILE A 100 -9.12 15.55 21.12
C ILE A 100 -9.13 15.57 22.65
N LYS A 101 -10.24 15.98 23.28
CA LYS A 101 -10.33 15.99 24.76
C LYS A 101 -10.14 14.63 25.40
N LEU A 102 -10.64 13.55 24.78
CA LEU A 102 -10.45 12.19 25.28
C LEU A 102 -9.03 11.69 25.04
N GLN A 103 -8.40 12.09 23.93
CA GLN A 103 -6.99 11.83 23.66
C GLN A 103 -6.10 12.55 24.66
N ASP A 104 -6.35 13.82 24.97
CA ASP A 104 -5.59 14.58 25.97
C ASP A 104 -5.67 13.94 27.36
N LYS A 105 -6.89 13.51 27.76
CA LYS A 105 -7.08 12.77 29.01
C LYS A 105 -6.34 11.43 29.02
N LEU A 106 -6.37 10.71 27.90
CA LEU A 106 -5.63 9.45 27.77
C LEU A 106 -4.13 9.71 27.84
N ALA A 107 -3.62 10.73 27.12
CA ALA A 107 -2.23 11.13 27.13
C ALA A 107 -1.76 11.49 28.54
N GLY A 108 -2.51 12.28 29.31
CA GLY A 108 -2.16 12.58 30.70
C GLY A 108 -2.04 11.34 31.60
N ILE A 109 -2.93 10.35 31.44
CA ILE A 109 -2.84 9.07 32.16
C ILE A 109 -1.65 8.23 31.67
N THR A 110 -1.29 8.36 30.40
CA THR A 110 -0.19 7.60 29.77
C THR A 110 1.17 8.18 30.16
N GLU A 111 1.30 9.52 30.18
CA GLU A 111 2.47 10.26 30.67
C GLU A 111 2.78 9.91 32.14
N GLU A 112 1.75 9.83 33.00
CA GLU A 112 1.91 9.40 34.40
C GLU A 112 2.42 7.95 34.55
N LYS A 113 2.24 7.10 33.52
CA LYS A 113 2.62 5.68 33.53
C LYS A 113 3.83 5.34 32.65
N ALA A 114 4.33 6.30 31.87
CA ALA A 114 5.45 6.07 30.96
C ALA A 114 6.67 5.62 31.77
N GLN A 115 7.22 4.46 31.41
CA GLN A 115 8.40 3.94 32.08
C GLN A 115 9.60 4.81 31.73
N LYS A 116 10.50 5.01 32.69
CA LYS A 116 11.80 5.61 32.40
C LYS A 116 12.57 4.72 31.44
N LEU A 117 13.15 5.33 30.42
CA LEU A 117 14.01 4.63 29.47
C LEU A 117 15.26 4.10 30.18
N PRO A 118 15.74 2.89 29.87
CA PRO A 118 17.02 2.40 30.38
C PRO A 118 18.17 3.35 30.00
N GLU A 119 19.14 3.56 30.89
CA GLU A 119 20.27 4.50 30.67
C GLU A 119 21.16 4.12 29.47
N LYS A 120 21.22 2.83 29.12
CA LYS A 120 21.91 2.30 27.96
C LYS A 120 20.96 1.38 27.18
N LEU A 121 20.99 1.49 25.86
CA LEU A 121 20.24 0.61 24.97
C LEU A 121 21.21 -0.19 24.11
N GLU A 122 21.22 -1.51 24.29
CA GLU A 122 21.93 -2.43 23.42
C GLU A 122 21.18 -2.54 22.08
N PHE A 123 21.91 -2.43 20.97
CA PHE A 123 21.32 -2.61 19.65
C PHE A 123 20.99 -4.08 19.40
N ARG A 124 19.81 -4.35 18.82
CA ARG A 124 19.40 -5.69 18.39
C ARG A 124 18.96 -5.64 16.94
N ASP A 125 19.34 -6.69 16.22
CA ASP A 125 18.99 -6.82 14.80
C ASP A 125 17.48 -6.83 14.58
N PRO A 126 17.02 -6.27 13.45
CA PRO A 126 15.61 -6.19 13.14
C PRO A 126 14.99 -7.57 12.92
N HIS A 127 13.68 -7.64 13.16
CA HIS A 127 12.92 -8.80 12.72
C HIS A 127 12.72 -8.77 11.20
N PRO A 128 12.66 -9.94 10.54
CA PRO A 128 12.33 -10.00 9.12
C PRO A 128 10.99 -9.33 8.81
N LEU A 129 10.93 -8.57 7.72
CA LEU A 129 9.70 -8.00 7.18
C LEU A 129 8.87 -9.08 6.44
N LEU A 130 9.55 -10.06 5.85
CA LEU A 130 8.91 -11.16 5.15
C LEU A 130 8.84 -12.42 6.04
N MET A 131 7.61 -12.93 6.23
CA MET A 131 7.33 -14.10 7.08
C MET A 131 6.88 -15.35 6.29
N GLY A 132 6.82 -15.27 4.95
CA GLY A 132 6.43 -16.39 4.08
C GLY A 132 7.59 -17.36 3.77
N SER A 133 7.32 -18.47 3.10
CA SER A 133 8.37 -19.42 2.69
C SER A 133 9.39 -18.78 1.74
N GLY A 134 8.96 -17.77 0.97
CA GLY A 134 9.84 -16.98 0.12
C GLY A 134 10.89 -16.16 0.88
N SER A 135 10.85 -16.10 2.21
CA SER A 135 11.92 -15.52 3.03
C SER A 135 13.23 -16.30 2.95
N ALA A 136 13.16 -17.61 2.72
CA ALA A 136 14.33 -18.48 2.62
C ALA A 136 14.97 -18.48 1.22
N TRP A 137 14.27 -17.98 0.20
CA TRP A 137 14.80 -17.96 -1.17
C TRP A 137 15.94 -16.96 -1.32
N ASP A 138 16.89 -17.24 -2.20
CA ASP A 138 17.96 -16.32 -2.58
C ASP A 138 17.37 -15.04 -3.18
N PHE A 139 17.89 -13.89 -2.75
CA PHE A 139 17.43 -12.61 -3.27
C PHE A 139 17.90 -12.39 -4.70
N GLN A 140 17.00 -11.94 -5.57
CA GLN A 140 17.26 -11.76 -7.00
C GLN A 140 17.30 -10.26 -7.35
N ALA A 141 18.42 -9.60 -7.05
CA ALA A 141 18.63 -8.21 -7.41
C ALA A 141 18.83 -8.06 -8.93
N SER A 142 18.11 -7.14 -9.57
CA SER A 142 18.35 -6.78 -10.97
C SER A 142 19.53 -5.81 -11.11
N ASP A 143 20.18 -5.82 -12.27
CA ASP A 143 21.30 -4.90 -12.53
C ASP A 143 20.83 -3.44 -12.44
N ALA A 144 19.64 -3.13 -12.97
CA ALA A 144 19.04 -1.80 -12.87
C ALA A 144 18.78 -1.35 -11.41
N LEU A 145 18.43 -2.29 -10.51
CA LEU A 145 18.32 -2.00 -9.07
C LEU A 145 19.69 -1.68 -8.47
N LYS A 146 20.70 -2.51 -8.79
CA LYS A 146 22.06 -2.33 -8.28
C LYS A 146 22.69 -1.02 -8.75
N GLU A 147 22.57 -0.69 -10.03
CA GLU A 147 23.06 0.58 -10.60
C GLU A 147 22.41 1.79 -9.94
N LYS A 148 21.06 1.82 -9.88
CA LYS A 148 20.35 2.94 -9.22
C LYS A 148 20.73 3.11 -7.75
N LEU A 149 20.91 2.01 -7.02
CA LEU A 149 21.36 2.05 -5.63
C LEU A 149 22.79 2.58 -5.53
N LYS A 150 23.69 2.05 -6.35
CA LYS A 150 25.10 2.43 -6.41
C LYS A 150 25.26 3.92 -6.64
N ASP A 151 24.63 4.46 -7.69
CA ASP A 151 24.76 5.87 -8.04
C ASP A 151 24.23 6.78 -6.91
N ALA A 152 23.04 6.45 -6.40
CA ALA A 152 22.40 7.25 -5.36
C ALA A 152 23.20 7.29 -4.05
N ILE A 153 23.78 6.16 -3.61
CA ILE A 153 24.51 6.10 -2.35
C ILE A 153 25.90 6.75 -2.47
N HIS A 154 26.58 6.62 -3.61
CA HIS A 154 27.85 7.31 -3.85
C HIS A 154 27.67 8.83 -3.90
N ASP A 155 26.64 9.31 -4.61
CA ASP A 155 26.28 10.73 -4.63
C ASP A 155 26.06 11.28 -3.22
N HIS A 156 25.25 10.58 -2.42
CA HIS A 156 24.95 10.98 -1.05
C HIS A 156 26.21 11.02 -0.20
N PHE A 157 27.06 9.99 -0.31
CA PHE A 157 28.30 9.92 0.45
C PHE A 157 29.28 11.03 0.10
N ARG A 158 29.40 11.37 -1.19
CA ARG A 158 30.21 12.50 -1.65
C ARG A 158 29.72 13.81 -1.05
N CYS A 159 28.41 14.09 -1.16
CA CYS A 159 27.81 15.30 -0.58
C CYS A 159 28.02 15.36 0.95
N TRP A 160 27.88 14.22 1.65
CA TRP A 160 28.13 14.15 3.08
C TRP A 160 29.60 14.47 3.43
N LYS A 161 30.56 13.93 2.69
CA LYS A 161 32.00 14.26 2.85
C LYS A 161 32.30 15.75 2.65
N ASP A 162 31.58 16.38 1.72
CA ASP A 162 31.70 17.80 1.42
C ASP A 162 30.92 18.69 2.42
N GLY A 163 30.29 18.12 3.46
CA GLY A 163 29.50 18.85 4.46
C GLY A 163 28.14 19.34 3.96
N GLN A 164 27.67 18.84 2.82
CA GLN A 164 26.41 19.23 2.20
C GLN A 164 25.24 18.42 2.75
N LEU A 165 24.61 18.94 3.81
CA LEU A 165 23.51 18.29 4.54
C LEU A 165 22.12 18.79 4.13
N GLU A 166 21.99 19.35 2.93
CA GLU A 166 20.72 19.86 2.44
C GLU A 166 19.75 18.73 2.07
N LYS A 167 18.44 19.01 2.11
CA LYS A 167 17.40 18.03 1.76
C LYS A 167 17.58 17.44 0.35
N THR A 168 18.10 18.23 -0.57
CA THR A 168 18.33 17.87 -1.98
C THR A 168 19.49 16.92 -2.19
N THR A 169 20.38 16.73 -1.20
CA THR A 169 21.55 15.84 -1.30
C THR A 169 21.35 14.52 -0.56
N ILE A 170 20.39 14.45 0.36
CA ILE A 170 20.08 13.27 1.16
C ILE A 170 18.96 12.46 0.47
N PRO A 171 19.20 11.24 -0.03
CA PRO A 171 18.20 10.47 -0.76
C PRO A 171 17.17 9.80 0.16
N GLN A 172 15.91 9.83 -0.26
CA GLN A 172 14.86 8.94 0.22
C GLN A 172 14.57 7.86 -0.82
N TYR A 173 14.72 6.61 -0.43
CA TYR A 173 14.49 5.45 -1.30
C TYR A 173 13.03 5.00 -1.23
N PHE A 174 12.40 4.83 -2.38
CA PHE A 174 11.02 4.37 -2.50
C PHE A 174 10.93 3.06 -3.26
N ILE A 175 10.22 2.08 -2.70
CA ILE A 175 9.94 0.78 -3.33
C ILE A 175 8.42 0.69 -3.52
N LEU A 176 7.96 1.03 -4.73
CA LEU A 176 6.54 1.04 -5.11
C LEU A 176 6.26 -0.12 -6.06
N ALA A 177 5.36 -1.03 -5.67
CA ALA A 177 5.01 -2.20 -6.47
C ALA A 177 3.65 -2.79 -6.02
N GLY A 178 3.09 -3.71 -6.81
CA GLY A 178 1.84 -4.40 -6.50
C GLY A 178 1.94 -5.39 -5.34
N ALA A 179 0.81 -5.98 -4.95
CA ALA A 179 0.79 -7.04 -3.95
C ALA A 179 1.54 -8.29 -4.43
N GLY A 180 2.41 -8.84 -3.58
CA GLY A 180 3.16 -10.06 -3.89
C GLY A 180 4.28 -9.91 -4.92
N GLU A 181 4.66 -8.69 -5.29
CA GLU A 181 5.76 -8.42 -6.22
C GLU A 181 7.14 -8.33 -5.55
N GLY A 182 7.20 -8.28 -4.22
CA GLY A 182 8.46 -8.35 -3.48
C GLY A 182 8.91 -7.06 -2.78
N LYS A 183 8.03 -6.04 -2.62
CA LYS A 183 8.35 -4.78 -1.91
C LYS A 183 9.09 -4.98 -0.59
N SER A 184 8.46 -5.69 0.35
CA SER A 184 9.01 -5.92 1.69
C SER A 184 10.27 -6.79 1.64
N ARG A 185 10.41 -7.66 0.63
CA ARG A 185 11.63 -8.44 0.42
C ARG A 185 12.79 -7.55 -0.03
N THR A 186 12.58 -6.69 -1.03
CA THR A 186 13.59 -5.72 -1.48
C THR A 186 13.99 -4.79 -0.35
N ALA A 187 13.03 -4.31 0.44
CA ALA A 187 13.30 -3.46 1.60
C ALA A 187 14.16 -4.17 2.65
N GLN A 188 13.87 -5.44 2.95
CA GLN A 188 14.64 -6.24 3.91
C GLN A 188 16.08 -6.49 3.47
N GLU A 189 16.34 -6.67 2.17
CA GLU A 189 17.68 -6.94 1.63
C GLU A 189 18.49 -5.67 1.34
N LEU A 190 17.84 -4.51 1.36
CA LEU A 190 18.44 -3.20 1.03
C LEU A 190 19.79 -2.94 1.75
N PRO A 191 19.95 -3.20 3.07
CA PRO A 191 21.24 -2.96 3.74
C PRO A 191 22.37 -3.80 3.16
N LYS A 192 22.11 -5.07 2.82
CA LYS A 192 23.12 -5.96 2.22
C LYS A 192 23.44 -5.52 0.80
N LEU A 193 22.43 -5.13 0.02
CA LEU A 193 22.62 -4.62 -1.34
C LEU A 193 23.46 -3.35 -1.36
N LEU A 194 23.25 -2.43 -0.42
CA LEU A 194 24.06 -1.21 -0.32
C LEU A 194 25.54 -1.55 -0.09
N ILE A 195 25.84 -2.53 0.76
CA ILE A 195 27.22 -3.00 1.00
C ILE A 195 27.81 -3.65 -0.26
N GLU A 196 27.03 -4.49 -0.95
CA GLU A 196 27.46 -5.15 -2.20
C GLU A 196 27.73 -4.16 -3.33
N CYS A 197 26.89 -3.12 -3.46
CA CYS A 197 26.99 -2.12 -4.53
C CYS A 197 28.14 -1.11 -4.32
N THR A 198 28.78 -1.12 -3.15
CA THR A 198 29.84 -0.16 -2.74
C THR A 198 31.19 -0.84 -2.55
N ASN A 199 31.40 -2.02 -3.16
CA ASN A 199 32.68 -2.75 -3.09
C ASN A 199 33.88 -1.95 -3.65
N ASP A 200 33.62 -0.90 -4.44
CA ASP A 200 34.60 0.00 -5.02
C ASP A 200 35.00 1.19 -4.12
N ASP A 201 34.29 1.43 -3.01
CA ASP A 201 34.63 2.45 -2.01
C ASP A 201 34.69 1.85 -0.60
N VAL A 202 35.91 1.58 -0.12
CA VAL A 202 36.16 0.91 1.18
C VAL A 202 35.62 1.72 2.36
N ASP A 203 35.68 3.05 2.30
CA ASP A 203 35.22 3.92 3.38
C ASP A 203 33.68 3.90 3.47
N LEU A 204 33.01 4.08 2.33
CA LEU A 204 31.56 3.96 2.24
C LEU A 204 31.09 2.57 2.68
N GLN A 205 31.75 1.52 2.19
CA GLN A 205 31.40 0.15 2.53
C GLN A 205 31.54 -0.12 4.03
N ASN A 206 32.61 0.37 4.67
CA ASN A 206 32.82 0.22 6.12
C ASN A 206 31.74 0.94 6.93
N ARG A 207 31.34 2.14 6.51
CA ARG A 207 30.23 2.88 7.13
C ARG A 207 28.92 2.10 7.04
N LEU A 208 28.58 1.56 5.87
CA LEU A 208 27.39 0.75 5.67
C LEU A 208 27.41 -0.56 6.47
N LYS A 209 28.57 -1.23 6.60
CA LYS A 209 28.74 -2.41 7.46
C LYS A 209 28.51 -2.11 8.94
N SER A 210 28.82 -0.89 9.39
CA SER A 210 28.62 -0.45 10.78
C SER A 210 27.19 0.04 11.08
N ALA A 211 26.34 0.14 10.06
CA ALA A 211 25.05 0.81 10.17
C ALA A 211 24.06 0.07 11.07
N LEU A 212 23.32 0.84 11.87
CA LEU A 212 22.19 0.39 12.67
C LEU A 212 20.96 0.28 11.78
N VAL A 213 20.47 -0.94 11.55
CA VAL A 213 19.28 -1.17 10.72
C VAL A 213 18.03 -1.28 11.58
N PHE A 214 17.04 -0.44 11.31
CA PHE A 214 15.72 -0.50 11.93
C PHE A 214 14.65 -0.85 10.90
N ASN A 215 13.98 -2.00 11.10
CA ASN A 215 12.84 -2.40 10.26
C ASN A 215 11.54 -2.07 11.00
N LEU A 216 10.89 -0.97 10.60
CA LEU A 216 9.69 -0.47 11.25
C LEU A 216 8.49 -0.74 10.33
N SER A 217 7.66 -1.72 10.69
CA SER A 217 6.44 -2.04 9.94
C SER A 217 5.22 -1.31 10.52
N PHE A 218 4.39 -0.77 9.63
CA PHE A 218 3.03 -0.31 9.91
C PHE A 218 1.96 -1.32 9.48
N GLU A 219 2.37 -2.57 9.20
CA GLU A 219 1.52 -3.69 8.84
C GLU A 219 1.76 -4.88 9.78
N ASN A 220 1.26 -6.07 9.45
CA ASN A 220 1.66 -7.36 10.04
C ASN A 220 1.79 -7.37 11.59
N GLY A 221 0.73 -6.98 12.29
CA GLY A 221 0.69 -7.01 13.77
C GLY A 221 1.19 -5.75 14.48
N THR A 222 1.82 -4.81 13.76
CA THR A 222 2.22 -3.47 14.26
C THR A 222 1.45 -2.34 13.58
N LYS A 223 0.23 -2.65 13.11
CA LYS A 223 -0.61 -1.76 12.32
C LYS A 223 -0.75 -0.38 12.96
N LEU A 224 -0.52 0.67 12.16
CA LEU A 224 -0.69 2.04 12.61
C LEU A 224 -2.17 2.37 12.83
N PHE A 225 -2.52 2.83 14.03
CA PHE A 225 -3.88 3.29 14.36
C PHE A 225 -3.92 4.81 14.42
N ARG A 226 -4.23 5.47 13.30
CA ARG A 226 -4.21 6.94 13.16
C ARG A 226 -5.08 7.71 14.17
N GLY A 227 -6.12 7.09 14.73
CA GLY A 227 -6.95 7.70 15.78
C GLY A 227 -6.33 7.68 17.19
N VAL A 228 -5.19 7.00 17.38
CA VAL A 228 -4.51 6.83 18.67
C VAL A 228 -3.04 7.26 18.58
N GLU A 229 -2.39 6.91 17.48
CA GLU A 229 -1.00 7.23 17.19
C GLU A 229 -0.94 8.50 16.32
N VAL A 230 -0.80 9.66 16.98
CA VAL A 230 -0.88 11.00 16.32
C VAL A 230 0.47 11.66 16.07
N ASP A 231 1.49 11.43 16.92
CA ASP A 231 2.82 12.03 16.77
C ASP A 231 3.78 11.07 16.05
N SER A 232 4.15 11.43 14.82
CA SER A 232 5.07 10.65 13.97
C SER A 232 6.43 10.36 14.62
N SER A 233 6.97 11.27 15.42
CA SER A 233 8.27 11.09 16.07
C SER A 233 8.17 10.00 17.15
N TYR A 234 7.17 10.08 18.02
CA TYR A 234 6.95 9.06 19.05
C TYR A 234 6.59 7.69 18.46
N ILE A 235 5.84 7.66 17.37
CA ILE A 235 5.47 6.45 16.63
C ILE A 235 6.71 5.70 16.12
N ILE A 236 7.67 6.42 15.54
CA ILE A 236 8.92 5.86 15.04
C ILE A 236 9.81 5.44 16.21
N GLY A 237 10.02 6.32 17.20
CA GLY A 237 10.88 6.03 18.35
C GLY A 237 10.41 4.83 19.16
N ASN A 238 9.10 4.69 19.41
CA ASN A 238 8.55 3.53 20.11
C ASN A 238 8.70 2.23 19.31
N ARG A 239 8.61 2.27 17.97
CA ARG A 239 8.88 1.08 17.13
C ARG A 239 10.36 0.70 17.10
N MET A 240 11.26 1.69 17.12
CA MET A 240 12.68 1.42 17.33
C MET A 240 12.91 0.72 18.67
N LEU A 241 12.29 1.18 19.77
CA LEU A 241 12.38 0.46 21.04
C LEU A 241 11.74 -0.91 21.02
N PHE A 242 10.64 -1.10 20.30
CA PHE A 242 10.03 -2.43 20.18
C PHE A 242 10.98 -3.42 19.51
N GLN A 243 11.76 -2.99 18.51
CA GLN A 243 12.83 -3.83 17.96
C GLN A 243 13.86 -4.21 19.02
N LEU A 244 14.28 -3.26 19.85
CA LEU A 244 15.38 -3.44 20.80
C LEU A 244 14.98 -4.19 22.08
N LEU A 245 13.79 -3.91 22.61
CA LEU A 245 13.42 -4.25 23.99
C LEU A 245 12.33 -5.31 24.10
N LYS A 246 11.63 -5.65 23.01
CA LYS A 246 10.49 -6.56 23.14
C LYS A 246 10.89 -7.91 23.72
N HIS A 247 10.02 -8.44 24.56
CA HIS A 247 10.16 -9.80 25.08
C HIS A 247 9.67 -10.84 24.07
N PRO A 248 10.13 -12.09 24.16
CA PRO A 248 9.55 -13.18 23.39
C PRO A 248 8.03 -13.23 23.60
N ASN A 249 7.26 -13.32 22.50
CA ASN A 249 5.78 -13.32 22.45
C ASN A 249 5.08 -11.99 22.80
N GLU A 250 5.81 -10.91 23.05
CA GLU A 250 5.21 -9.61 23.31
C GLU A 250 4.62 -9.00 22.03
N THR A 251 3.37 -8.53 22.11
CA THR A 251 2.71 -7.89 20.97
C THR A 251 2.95 -6.38 20.96
N TRP A 252 2.82 -5.77 19.79
CA TRP A 252 2.89 -4.31 19.65
C TRP A 252 1.89 -3.58 20.53
N ASN A 253 0.67 -4.13 20.67
CA ASN A 253 -0.38 -3.49 21.47
C ASN A 253 -0.04 -3.42 22.96
N ASP A 254 0.74 -4.38 23.46
CA ASP A 254 1.20 -4.40 24.85
C ASP A 254 2.38 -3.45 25.08
N PHE A 255 3.16 -3.18 24.02
CA PHE A 255 4.38 -2.39 24.10
C PHE A 255 4.18 -0.90 23.80
N LYS A 256 3.31 -0.55 22.83
CA LYS A 256 3.29 0.76 22.17
C LYS A 256 3.11 1.98 23.08
N ASN A 257 2.53 1.80 24.26
CA ASN A 257 2.28 2.85 25.25
C ASN A 257 3.24 2.79 26.45
N ARG A 258 4.27 1.94 26.42
CA ARG A 258 5.22 1.79 27.54
C ARG A 258 6.17 2.98 27.69
N TYR A 259 6.48 3.62 26.56
CA TYR A 259 7.44 4.72 26.47
C TYR A 259 6.88 5.83 25.60
N GLU A 260 7.40 7.03 25.80
CA GLU A 260 7.25 8.17 24.91
C GLU A 260 8.64 8.64 24.50
N VAL A 261 9.15 8.04 23.43
CA VAL A 261 10.53 8.29 22.99
C VAL A 261 10.57 8.71 21.53
N THR A 262 11.46 9.64 21.22
CA THR A 262 11.78 10.05 19.84
C THR A 262 12.95 9.21 19.30
N PRO A 263 13.13 9.12 17.97
CA PRO A 263 14.25 8.38 17.38
C PRO A 263 15.61 8.89 17.86
N GLU A 264 15.75 10.21 18.00
CA GLU A 264 16.96 10.85 18.53
C GLU A 264 17.31 10.34 19.93
N LYS A 265 16.32 10.29 20.84
CA LYS A 265 16.54 9.78 22.20
C LYS A 265 16.98 8.31 22.16
N VAL A 266 16.37 7.47 21.33
CA VAL A 266 16.78 6.05 21.19
C VAL A 266 18.24 5.96 20.73
N LEU A 267 18.59 6.66 19.65
CA LEU A 267 19.93 6.65 19.08
C LEU A 267 21.00 7.18 20.04
N ARG A 268 20.71 8.24 20.82
CA ARG A 268 21.64 8.73 21.86
C ARG A 268 21.93 7.69 22.93
N HIS A 269 20.96 6.86 23.31
CA HIS A 269 21.19 5.79 24.30
C HIS A 269 21.97 4.61 23.71
N ILE A 270 21.84 4.35 22.40
CA ILE A 270 22.67 3.38 21.68
C ILE A 270 24.11 3.89 21.55
N ALA A 271 24.30 5.16 21.18
CA ALA A 271 25.62 5.81 21.09
C ALA A 271 26.41 5.65 22.39
N ARG A 272 25.77 5.97 23.53
CA ARG A 272 26.33 5.78 24.88
C ARG A 272 26.66 4.32 25.21
N HIS A 273 25.83 3.37 24.75
CA HIS A 273 26.12 1.96 24.96
C HIS A 273 27.34 1.51 24.15
N ARG A 274 27.50 2.01 22.93
CA ARG A 274 28.62 1.72 22.03
C ARG A 274 29.90 2.51 22.31
N ASN A 275 29.87 3.45 23.28
CA ASN A 275 30.95 4.42 23.51
C ASN A 275 31.36 5.15 22.22
N GLN A 276 30.37 5.55 21.42
CA GLN A 276 30.54 6.24 20.15
C GLN A 276 29.84 7.60 20.22
N GLU A 277 30.36 8.60 19.51
CA GLU A 277 29.67 9.88 19.34
C GLU A 277 28.36 9.71 18.56
N PHE A 278 27.36 10.52 18.91
CA PHE A 278 26.05 10.46 18.28
C PHE A 278 26.10 10.76 16.78
N ASP A 279 26.93 11.73 16.39
CA ASP A 279 27.06 12.19 14.99
C ASP A 279 27.82 11.18 14.10
N ASP A 280 28.51 10.21 14.71
CA ASP A 280 29.22 9.15 13.99
C ASP A 280 28.33 7.93 13.69
N LEU A 281 27.10 7.89 14.23
CA LEU A 281 26.19 6.76 14.01
C LEU A 281 25.70 6.71 12.56
N ASN A 282 25.94 5.58 11.90
CA ASN A 282 25.32 5.26 10.62
C ASN A 282 23.98 4.55 10.90
N VAL A 283 22.88 5.03 10.32
CA VAL A 283 21.54 4.50 10.58
C VAL A 283 20.79 4.29 9.28
N ILE A 284 20.18 3.13 9.12
CA ILE A 284 19.27 2.80 8.02
C ILE A 284 17.89 2.53 8.63
N ILE A 285 16.90 3.34 8.27
CA ILE A 285 15.52 3.17 8.69
C ILE A 285 14.70 2.68 7.50
N ILE A 286 14.12 1.49 7.64
CA ILE A 286 13.21 0.90 6.65
C ILE A 286 11.79 1.02 7.18
N LEU A 287 10.93 1.71 6.43
CA LEU A 287 9.51 1.86 6.73
C LEU A 287 8.71 0.95 5.78
N ASP A 288 8.07 -0.07 6.35
CA ASP A 288 7.19 -0.99 5.61
C ASP A 288 5.72 -0.66 5.89
N GLY A 289 4.86 -0.81 4.89
CA GLY A 289 3.43 -0.49 5.05
C GLY A 289 3.10 1.01 5.10
N LEU A 290 3.93 1.87 4.52
CA LEU A 290 3.76 3.32 4.55
C LEU A 290 2.37 3.80 4.08
N GLN A 291 1.74 3.07 3.16
CA GLN A 291 0.38 3.33 2.67
C GLN A 291 -0.66 3.42 3.79
N VAL A 292 -0.44 2.75 4.93
CA VAL A 292 -1.37 2.79 6.09
C VAL A 292 -1.33 4.15 6.78
N ALA A 293 -0.20 4.86 6.71
CA ALA A 293 0.03 6.16 7.33
C ALA A 293 -0.50 7.34 6.52
N MET A 294 -0.84 7.13 5.25
CA MET A 294 -1.18 8.23 4.34
C MET A 294 -2.66 8.60 4.42
N ASN A 295 -2.95 9.91 4.43
CA ASN A 295 -4.26 10.48 4.77
C ASN A 295 -5.31 10.18 3.69
N ASP A 296 -4.93 10.31 2.43
CA ASP A 296 -5.72 9.88 1.29
C ASP A 296 -5.18 8.55 0.75
N PRO A 297 -6.03 7.55 0.42
CA PRO A 297 -5.63 6.40 -0.38
C PRO A 297 -4.84 6.78 -1.64
N ASP A 298 -5.13 7.95 -2.23
CA ASP A 298 -4.45 8.47 -3.43
C ASP A 298 -3.01 8.96 -3.17
N ASP A 299 -2.62 9.25 -1.92
CA ASP A 299 -1.28 9.75 -1.58
C ASP A 299 -0.19 8.65 -1.67
N ALA A 300 -0.59 7.38 -1.60
CA ALA A 300 0.28 6.21 -1.52
C ALA A 300 0.35 5.39 -2.82
N THR A 301 0.13 6.04 -3.96
CA THR A 301 -0.25 5.35 -5.19
C THR A 301 0.87 5.26 -6.23
N ILE A 302 0.76 4.25 -7.08
CA ILE A 302 1.45 4.14 -8.36
C ILE A 302 0.87 5.18 -9.34
N SER A 303 -0.45 5.45 -9.27
CA SER A 303 -1.20 6.39 -10.13
C SER A 303 -0.89 7.86 -9.91
N MET A 304 -0.77 8.31 -8.66
CA MET A 304 -0.37 9.67 -8.28
C MET A 304 0.82 9.55 -7.35
N PRO A 305 2.02 9.38 -7.92
CA PRO A 305 3.18 9.07 -7.12
C PRO A 305 3.40 10.13 -6.03
N ILE A 306 4.03 9.66 -4.95
CA ILE A 306 4.67 10.46 -3.89
C ILE A 306 5.39 11.70 -4.44
N HIS A 307 5.75 11.73 -5.74
CA HIS A 307 6.04 12.93 -6.55
C HIS A 307 5.28 14.20 -6.14
N ASN A 308 3.98 14.16 -5.85
CA ASN A 308 3.19 15.34 -5.46
C ASN A 308 3.30 15.75 -3.98
N LEU A 309 3.98 14.97 -3.13
CA LEU A 309 4.31 15.41 -1.77
C LEU A 309 5.27 16.60 -1.88
N ALA A 310 4.96 17.72 -1.22
CA ALA A 310 5.64 19.01 -1.34
C ALA A 310 7.03 19.07 -0.65
N SER A 311 7.85 18.01 -0.77
CA SER A 311 9.20 17.96 -0.21
C SER A 311 10.26 18.12 -1.30
N SER A 312 11.21 19.04 -1.11
CA SER A 312 12.39 19.21 -1.98
C SER A 312 13.44 18.09 -1.83
N GLN A 313 13.17 17.08 -1.01
CA GLN A 313 14.08 15.96 -0.77
C GLN A 313 14.36 15.15 -2.04
N LYS A 314 15.62 14.73 -2.26
CA LYS A 314 15.98 13.80 -3.36
C LYS A 314 15.27 12.47 -3.18
N ARG A 315 14.60 11.98 -4.23
CA ARG A 315 13.84 10.72 -4.20
C ARG A 315 14.44 9.75 -5.19
N VAL A 316 14.58 8.50 -4.77
CA VAL A 316 15.18 7.43 -5.56
C VAL A 316 14.19 6.27 -5.62
N PHE A 317 13.57 6.08 -6.78
CA PHE A 317 12.61 4.99 -7.01
C PHE A 317 13.35 3.73 -7.42
N LEU A 318 13.29 2.74 -6.55
CA LEU A 318 13.96 1.45 -6.70
C LEU A 318 13.04 0.47 -7.45
N PRO A 319 13.49 -0.07 -8.60
CA PRO A 319 12.69 -1.00 -9.37
C PRO A 319 12.54 -2.33 -8.65
N VAL A 320 11.36 -2.93 -8.77
CA VAL A 320 11.09 -4.31 -8.34
C VAL A 320 10.89 -5.15 -9.60
N THR A 321 11.64 -6.24 -9.73
CA THR A 321 11.59 -7.12 -10.89
C THR A 321 10.89 -8.43 -10.58
N SER A 322 10.22 -8.99 -11.60
CA SER A 322 9.66 -10.34 -11.54
C SER A 322 10.70 -11.35 -11.09
N LEU A 323 10.30 -12.25 -10.20
CA LEU A 323 11.16 -13.34 -9.77
C LEU A 323 11.39 -14.30 -10.94
N LYS A 324 12.66 -14.65 -11.16
CA LYS A 324 13.03 -15.87 -11.87
C LYS A 324 12.75 -17.07 -10.95
N PRO A 325 12.76 -18.32 -11.47
CA PRO A 325 12.58 -19.51 -10.65
C PRO A 325 13.46 -19.46 -9.38
N PRO A 326 12.86 -19.57 -8.19
CA PRO A 326 13.56 -19.33 -6.93
C PRO A 326 14.58 -20.42 -6.64
N LYS A 327 15.59 -20.03 -5.85
CA LYS A 327 16.68 -20.88 -5.39
C LYS A 327 16.86 -20.71 -3.89
N ILE A 328 17.46 -21.69 -3.23
CA ILE A 328 17.91 -21.63 -1.84
C ILE A 328 19.38 -22.07 -1.84
N ASN A 329 20.29 -21.20 -1.41
CA ASN A 329 21.73 -21.44 -1.44
C ASN A 329 22.20 -21.87 -2.85
N ASN A 330 21.72 -21.19 -3.88
CA ASN A 330 21.91 -21.47 -5.30
C ASN A 330 21.29 -22.78 -5.82
N ASN A 331 20.63 -23.58 -4.99
CA ASN A 331 19.94 -24.79 -5.41
C ASN A 331 18.50 -24.47 -5.84
N PRO A 332 18.00 -24.99 -6.97
CA PRO A 332 16.61 -24.80 -7.39
C PRO A 332 15.61 -25.22 -6.30
N VAL A 333 14.62 -24.37 -6.02
CA VAL A 333 13.51 -24.72 -5.12
C VAL A 333 12.58 -25.75 -5.77
N PHE A 334 12.42 -25.65 -7.08
CA PHE A 334 11.55 -26.51 -7.86
C PHE A 334 12.37 -27.49 -8.70
N ILE A 335 11.82 -28.69 -8.93
CA ILE A 335 12.44 -29.71 -9.79
C ILE A 335 12.52 -29.18 -11.23
N ASP A 336 13.65 -29.45 -11.89
CA ASP A 336 13.88 -29.04 -13.28
C ASP A 336 13.25 -30.04 -14.26
N ASN A 337 11.99 -29.82 -14.62
CA ASN A 337 11.31 -30.52 -15.72
C ASN A 337 10.38 -29.57 -16.50
N SER A 338 9.94 -29.98 -17.69
CA SER A 338 9.14 -29.14 -18.60
C SER A 338 7.81 -28.70 -17.98
N VAL A 339 7.13 -29.59 -17.27
CA VAL A 339 5.84 -29.30 -16.65
C VAL A 339 5.99 -28.30 -15.50
N MET A 340 7.00 -28.48 -14.66
CA MET A 340 7.29 -27.57 -13.56
C MET A 340 7.70 -26.18 -14.07
N LYS A 341 8.49 -26.10 -15.16
CA LYS A 341 8.81 -24.83 -15.83
C LYS A 341 7.56 -24.10 -16.30
N MET A 342 6.61 -24.83 -16.90
CA MET A 342 5.31 -24.27 -17.31
C MET A 342 4.54 -23.73 -16.10
N LEU A 343 4.40 -24.52 -15.02
CA LEU A 343 3.71 -24.08 -13.81
C LEU A 343 4.36 -22.86 -13.16
N ILE A 344 5.69 -22.77 -13.17
CA ILE A 344 6.43 -21.60 -12.68
C ILE A 344 6.13 -20.37 -13.56
N ASN A 345 6.11 -20.53 -14.88
CA ASN A 345 5.77 -19.45 -15.81
C ASN A 345 4.33 -18.97 -15.58
N ASP A 346 3.39 -19.88 -15.27
CA ASP A 346 2.00 -19.55 -14.96
C ASP A 346 1.85 -18.72 -13.68
N MET A 347 2.86 -18.71 -12.80
CA MET A 347 2.91 -17.86 -11.60
C MET A 347 3.43 -16.43 -11.91
N GLY A 348 3.90 -16.17 -13.14
CA GLY A 348 4.26 -14.84 -13.64
C GLY A 348 5.32 -14.08 -12.83
N GLY A 349 6.18 -14.81 -12.12
CA GLY A 349 7.22 -14.25 -11.27
C GLY A 349 6.70 -13.51 -10.02
N HIS A 350 5.43 -13.72 -9.63
CA HIS A 350 4.90 -13.20 -8.37
C HIS A 350 5.32 -14.11 -7.20
N GLY A 351 5.93 -13.53 -6.17
CA GLY A 351 6.38 -14.27 -5.00
C GLY A 351 5.24 -15.05 -4.32
N ARG A 352 4.08 -14.42 -4.11
CA ARG A 352 2.91 -15.07 -3.49
C ARG A 352 2.35 -16.24 -4.30
N ALA A 353 2.41 -16.15 -5.62
CA ALA A 353 1.98 -17.24 -6.50
C ALA A 353 2.96 -18.41 -6.45
N LEU A 354 4.26 -18.11 -6.50
CA LEU A 354 5.32 -19.11 -6.36
C LEU A 354 5.33 -19.77 -4.97
N GLU A 355 5.03 -19.04 -3.89
CA GLU A 355 4.87 -19.62 -2.55
C GLU A 355 3.70 -20.60 -2.51
N ALA A 356 2.56 -20.25 -3.13
CA ALA A 356 1.42 -21.15 -3.23
C ALA A 356 1.75 -22.41 -4.03
N LEU A 357 2.55 -22.29 -5.09
CA LEU A 357 3.08 -23.43 -5.85
C LEU A 357 4.01 -24.30 -5.00
N GLU A 358 5.01 -23.71 -4.33
CA GLU A 358 5.96 -24.40 -3.45
C GLU A 358 5.25 -25.24 -2.39
N VAL A 359 4.26 -24.65 -1.70
CA VAL A 359 3.48 -25.36 -0.69
C VAL A 359 2.66 -26.49 -1.30
N SER A 360 2.19 -26.33 -2.54
CA SER A 360 1.35 -27.33 -3.20
C SER A 360 2.14 -28.52 -3.75
N VAL A 361 3.44 -28.36 -4.00
CA VAL A 361 4.36 -29.42 -4.46
C VAL A 361 5.11 -30.11 -3.32
N ARG A 362 5.22 -29.46 -2.16
CA ARG A 362 5.93 -29.98 -0.99
C ARG A 362 5.40 -31.37 -0.60
N GLU A 363 6.33 -32.31 -0.37
CA GLU A 363 6.04 -33.69 0.06
C GLU A 363 5.23 -34.54 -0.93
N LYS A 364 5.06 -34.08 -2.19
CA LYS A 364 4.38 -34.88 -3.22
C LYS A 364 5.38 -35.56 -4.14
N ASP A 365 5.03 -36.78 -4.54
CA ASP A 365 5.72 -37.49 -5.62
C ASP A 365 5.33 -36.86 -6.95
N LEU A 366 6.25 -36.07 -7.51
CA LEU A 366 6.03 -35.33 -8.75
C LEU A 366 6.00 -36.22 -10.01
N ASP A 367 6.48 -37.46 -9.92
CA ASP A 367 6.42 -38.42 -11.04
C ASP A 367 5.02 -39.04 -11.18
N ASN A 368 4.28 -39.12 -10.07
CA ASN A 368 2.93 -39.69 -10.01
C ASN A 368 1.84 -38.65 -9.73
N ILE A 369 2.17 -37.36 -9.67
CA ILE A 369 1.21 -36.32 -9.31
C ILE A 369 0.19 -36.06 -10.43
N ASN A 370 -1.08 -35.93 -10.04
CA ASN A 370 -2.08 -35.37 -10.93
C ASN A 370 -1.90 -33.84 -11.00
N PHE A 371 -1.40 -33.34 -12.13
CA PHE A 371 -1.13 -31.92 -12.34
C PHE A 371 -2.38 -31.03 -12.23
N ILE A 372 -3.56 -31.55 -12.57
CA ILE A 372 -4.83 -30.82 -12.40
C ILE A 372 -5.10 -30.61 -10.91
N ASP A 373 -4.88 -31.64 -10.09
CA ASP A 373 -5.05 -31.52 -8.65
C ASP A 373 -4.00 -30.58 -8.05
N LEU A 374 -2.77 -30.61 -8.57
CA LEU A 374 -1.73 -29.67 -8.16
C LEU A 374 -2.13 -28.21 -8.43
N ILE A 375 -2.51 -27.88 -9.66
CA ILE A 375 -2.84 -26.50 -10.01
C ILE A 375 -4.15 -26.03 -9.35
N ASN A 376 -5.12 -26.94 -9.15
CA ASN A 376 -6.32 -26.64 -8.36
C ASN A 376 -5.97 -26.35 -6.90
N ASN A 377 -5.00 -27.06 -6.31
CA ASN A 377 -4.52 -26.75 -4.95
C ASN A 377 -3.89 -25.36 -4.86
N VAL A 378 -3.07 -24.99 -5.85
CA VAL A 378 -2.51 -23.63 -5.95
C VAL A 378 -3.63 -22.60 -6.07
N ARG A 379 -4.60 -22.87 -6.94
CA ARG A 379 -5.76 -22.01 -7.17
C ARG A 379 -6.56 -21.78 -5.89
N SER A 380 -6.89 -22.84 -5.16
CA SER A 380 -7.63 -22.75 -3.90
C SER A 380 -6.88 -21.92 -2.86
N LYS A 381 -5.56 -22.13 -2.70
CA LYS A 381 -4.74 -21.32 -1.79
C LYS A 381 -4.73 -19.83 -2.16
N LEU A 382 -4.62 -19.51 -3.45
CA LEU A 382 -4.67 -18.14 -3.91
C LEU A 382 -6.07 -17.54 -3.72
N ILE A 383 -7.12 -18.29 -4.01
CA ILE A 383 -8.50 -17.87 -3.76
C ILE A 383 -8.69 -17.52 -2.28
N ASP A 384 -8.22 -18.36 -1.36
CA ASP A 384 -8.30 -18.12 0.09
C ASP A 384 -7.54 -16.87 0.53
N ASN A 385 -6.32 -16.68 0.02
CA ASN A 385 -5.50 -15.52 0.34
C ASN A 385 -6.07 -14.20 -0.19
N TYR A 386 -6.88 -14.25 -1.25
CA TYR A 386 -7.37 -13.07 -1.96
C TYR A 386 -8.90 -12.98 -2.03
N GLN A 387 -9.64 -13.68 -1.15
CA GLN A 387 -11.11 -13.65 -1.07
C GLN A 387 -11.68 -12.22 -1.05
N GLY A 388 -11.05 -11.33 -0.26
CA GLY A 388 -11.45 -9.94 -0.14
C GLY A 388 -11.41 -9.16 -1.46
N TRP A 389 -10.51 -9.52 -2.38
CA TRP A 389 -10.47 -8.94 -3.71
C TRP A 389 -11.46 -9.60 -4.66
N LEU A 390 -11.56 -10.94 -4.65
CA LEU A 390 -12.46 -11.69 -5.51
C LEU A 390 -13.93 -11.36 -5.26
N SER A 391 -14.29 -10.99 -4.02
CA SER A 391 -15.61 -10.46 -3.69
C SER A 391 -15.94 -9.13 -4.40
N LYS A 392 -14.94 -8.38 -4.88
CA LYS A 392 -15.11 -7.14 -5.63
C LYS A 392 -15.32 -7.42 -7.13
N THR A 393 -16.30 -8.25 -7.45
CA THR A 393 -16.60 -8.72 -8.82
C THR A 393 -16.79 -7.59 -9.85
N ILE A 394 -17.19 -6.40 -9.38
CA ILE A 394 -17.34 -5.19 -10.19
C ILE A 394 -16.06 -4.75 -10.91
N TYR A 395 -14.87 -5.09 -10.38
CA TYR A 395 -13.59 -4.69 -10.97
C TYR A 395 -13.02 -5.74 -11.92
N LEU A 396 -13.39 -7.01 -11.77
CA LEU A 396 -12.76 -8.13 -12.48
C LEU A 396 -12.95 -8.04 -13.99
N LYS A 397 -14.17 -7.74 -14.46
CA LYS A 397 -14.48 -7.73 -15.90
C LYS A 397 -13.77 -6.60 -16.67
N PRO A 398 -13.78 -5.34 -16.22
CA PRO A 398 -13.00 -4.28 -16.87
C PRO A 398 -11.50 -4.59 -16.89
N VAL A 399 -10.94 -5.06 -15.76
CA VAL A 399 -9.52 -5.39 -15.64
C VAL A 399 -9.14 -6.51 -16.60
N LEU A 400 -9.92 -7.59 -16.64
CA LEU A 400 -9.71 -8.69 -17.58
C LEU A 400 -9.71 -8.21 -19.02
N ARG A 401 -10.66 -7.35 -19.40
CA ARG A 401 -10.70 -6.79 -20.76
C ARG A 401 -9.41 -6.07 -21.10
N ILE A 402 -8.96 -5.16 -20.24
CA ILE A 402 -7.72 -4.38 -20.43
C ILE A 402 -6.50 -5.30 -20.60
N ILE A 403 -6.37 -6.31 -19.73
CA ILE A 403 -5.26 -7.27 -19.76
C ILE A 403 -5.29 -8.07 -21.07
N LEU A 404 -6.46 -8.62 -21.43
CA LEU A 404 -6.62 -9.50 -22.59
C LEU A 404 -6.48 -8.76 -23.93
N SER A 405 -6.94 -7.51 -24.01
CA SER A 405 -6.77 -6.67 -25.20
C SER A 405 -5.40 -6.01 -25.26
N ARG A 406 -4.54 -6.18 -24.25
CA ARG A 406 -3.28 -5.43 -24.06
C ARG A 406 -3.47 -3.94 -24.29
N THR A 407 -4.54 -3.38 -23.73
CA THR A 407 -4.82 -1.96 -23.85
C THR A 407 -3.80 -1.17 -23.03
N GLN A 408 -3.21 -0.15 -23.65
CA GLN A 408 -2.37 0.81 -22.94
C GLN A 408 -3.22 1.62 -21.96
N VAL A 409 -2.73 1.78 -20.74
CA VAL A 409 -3.37 2.54 -19.68
C VAL A 409 -2.42 3.59 -19.12
N ASP A 410 -2.96 4.75 -18.75
CA ASP A 410 -2.24 5.83 -18.09
C ASP A 410 -2.48 5.74 -16.58
N LYS A 411 -1.39 5.75 -15.81
CA LYS A 411 -1.43 5.67 -14.35
C LYS A 411 -2.21 6.84 -13.74
N ASN A 412 -2.21 8.02 -14.35
CA ASN A 412 -2.88 9.20 -13.80
C ASN A 412 -4.39 9.26 -14.14
N GLN A 413 -4.91 8.30 -14.90
CA GLN A 413 -6.28 8.33 -15.39
C GLN A 413 -7.10 7.14 -14.87
N ASP A 414 -8.41 7.31 -14.86
CA ASP A 414 -9.32 6.20 -14.66
C ASP A 414 -9.19 5.22 -15.83
N ILE A 415 -8.80 3.98 -15.54
CA ILE A 415 -8.65 2.92 -16.56
C ILE A 415 -10.01 2.35 -16.99
N SER A 416 -11.05 2.56 -16.19
CA SER A 416 -12.44 2.23 -16.51
C SER A 416 -13.38 2.99 -15.57
N THR A 417 -14.60 3.26 -16.02
CA THR A 417 -15.67 3.79 -15.16
C THR A 417 -16.70 2.70 -14.89
N PHE A 418 -17.07 2.47 -13.63
CA PHE A 418 -18.14 1.54 -13.28
C PHE A 418 -19.08 2.14 -12.23
N LYS A 419 -20.39 2.15 -12.55
CA LYS A 419 -21.43 2.79 -11.70
C LYS A 419 -21.09 4.24 -11.29
N GLY A 420 -20.47 5.00 -12.20
CA GLY A 420 -20.07 6.38 -11.96
C GLY A 420 -18.84 6.56 -11.07
N LYS A 421 -18.16 5.48 -10.66
CA LYS A 421 -16.87 5.55 -9.97
C LYS A 421 -15.74 5.18 -10.93
N GLY A 422 -14.73 6.04 -11.01
CA GLY A 422 -13.46 5.77 -11.67
C GLY A 422 -12.71 4.63 -11.01
N LEU A 423 -12.17 3.71 -11.81
CA LEU A 423 -11.25 2.66 -11.40
C LEU A 423 -9.85 3.11 -11.77
N LYS A 424 -8.93 3.16 -10.81
CA LYS A 424 -7.51 3.47 -11.04
C LYS A 424 -6.66 2.21 -11.09
N ILE A 425 -5.39 2.34 -11.51
CA ILE A 425 -4.43 1.23 -11.52
C ILE A 425 -4.17 0.67 -10.11
N ASP A 426 -4.11 1.53 -9.10
CA ASP A 426 -3.85 1.11 -7.71
C ASP A 426 -4.95 0.25 -7.11
N ASP A 427 -6.21 0.54 -7.45
CA ASP A 427 -7.35 -0.26 -7.03
C ASP A 427 -7.21 -1.75 -7.43
N VAL A 428 -6.44 -2.01 -8.49
CA VAL A 428 -6.23 -3.33 -9.06
C VAL A 428 -4.92 -3.96 -8.57
N THR A 429 -3.82 -3.20 -8.60
CA THR A 429 -2.48 -3.68 -8.23
C THR A 429 -2.27 -3.85 -6.72
N GLN A 430 -3.03 -3.12 -5.88
CA GLN A 430 -2.94 -3.23 -4.42
C GLN A 430 -3.51 -4.55 -3.88
N PHE A 431 -4.50 -5.14 -4.55
CA PHE A 431 -5.32 -6.21 -3.98
C PHE A 431 -5.27 -7.53 -4.75
N GLY A 432 -4.70 -7.56 -5.96
CA GLY A 432 -4.57 -8.77 -6.76
C GLY A 432 -3.13 -9.04 -7.19
N LEU A 433 -2.94 -10.19 -7.83
CA LEU A 433 -1.71 -10.49 -8.57
C LEU A 433 -1.74 -9.82 -9.94
N VAL A 434 -1.90 -8.49 -9.95
CA VAL A 434 -1.90 -7.67 -11.17
C VAL A 434 -0.75 -6.68 -11.07
N ARG A 435 0.02 -6.58 -12.14
CA ARG A 435 1.17 -5.69 -12.25
C ARG A 435 0.89 -4.62 -13.32
N PHE A 436 1.45 -3.45 -13.11
CA PHE A 436 1.60 -2.44 -14.15
C PHE A 436 3.03 -2.51 -14.71
N GLU A 437 3.17 -2.71 -16.02
CA GLU A 437 4.44 -2.81 -16.72
C GLU A 437 4.61 -1.62 -17.68
N SER A 438 5.72 -0.91 -17.53
CA SER A 438 6.16 0.21 -18.38
C SER A 438 7.63 0.01 -18.78
N GLN A 439 8.12 0.75 -19.78
CA GLN A 439 9.51 0.60 -20.23
C GLN A 439 10.52 1.15 -19.21
N SER A 440 10.09 2.07 -18.36
CA SER A 440 10.87 2.60 -17.24
C SER A 440 9.97 2.92 -16.05
N THR A 441 10.55 3.01 -14.85
CA THR A 441 9.83 3.32 -13.60
C THR A 441 9.08 4.65 -13.64
N ASP A 442 9.55 5.58 -14.48
CA ASP A 442 9.08 6.96 -14.47
C ASP A 442 7.98 7.20 -15.51
N GLN A 443 7.84 6.29 -16.48
CA GLN A 443 6.77 6.33 -17.47
C GLN A 443 5.38 6.26 -16.82
N VAL A 444 4.45 7.00 -17.40
CA VAL A 444 3.08 7.10 -16.91
C VAL A 444 2.13 6.16 -17.63
N VAL A 445 2.48 5.76 -18.85
CA VAL A 445 1.69 4.84 -19.69
C VAL A 445 2.35 3.47 -19.70
N GLY A 446 1.53 2.42 -19.65
CA GLY A 446 1.99 1.04 -19.64
C GLY A 446 0.85 0.06 -19.83
N TYR A 447 1.07 -1.20 -19.44
CA TYR A 447 0.13 -2.29 -19.59
C TYR A 447 -0.16 -2.95 -18.25
N LEU A 448 -1.38 -3.46 -18.09
CA LEU A 448 -1.68 -4.36 -16.99
C LEU A 448 -1.36 -5.80 -17.38
N THR A 449 -0.63 -6.51 -16.52
CA THR A 449 -0.31 -7.92 -16.67
C THR A 449 -0.72 -8.69 -15.42
N CYS A 450 -0.94 -9.99 -15.55
CA CYS A 450 -1.20 -10.88 -14.42
C CYS A 450 -0.68 -12.28 -14.75
N PRO A 451 -0.37 -13.11 -13.74
CA PRO A 451 0.04 -14.48 -13.99
C PRO A 451 -1.14 -15.29 -14.53
N TYR A 452 -0.87 -16.31 -15.35
CA TYR A 452 -1.90 -17.14 -15.98
C TYR A 452 -2.86 -17.74 -14.95
N ILE A 453 -2.33 -18.21 -13.80
CA ILE A 453 -3.16 -18.74 -12.72
C ILE A 453 -4.17 -17.71 -12.19
N TRP A 454 -3.81 -16.43 -12.20
CA TRP A 454 -4.70 -15.36 -11.77
C TRP A 454 -5.74 -15.03 -12.83
N LEU A 455 -5.38 -15.08 -14.12
CA LEU A 455 -6.34 -15.01 -15.23
C LEU A 455 -7.43 -16.07 -15.09
N TRP A 456 -7.02 -17.30 -14.78
CA TRP A 456 -7.95 -18.42 -14.53
C TRP A 456 -8.89 -18.14 -13.36
N ILE A 457 -8.35 -17.68 -12.22
CA ILE A 457 -9.13 -17.34 -11.03
C ILE A 457 -10.15 -16.24 -11.34
N MET A 458 -9.72 -15.15 -12.00
CA MET A 458 -10.59 -14.03 -12.35
C MET A 458 -11.73 -14.45 -13.27
N ALA A 459 -11.44 -15.29 -14.28
CA ALA A 459 -12.44 -15.75 -15.24
C ALA A 459 -13.54 -16.58 -14.56
N HIS A 460 -13.19 -17.48 -13.63
CA HIS A 460 -14.18 -18.26 -12.89
C HIS A 460 -14.90 -17.52 -11.78
N ALA A 461 -14.28 -16.49 -11.18
CA ALA A 461 -14.95 -15.63 -10.22
C ALA A 461 -16.10 -14.82 -10.86
N LEU A 462 -16.05 -14.60 -12.18
CA LEU A 462 -17.12 -13.99 -12.97
C LEU A 462 -18.18 -15.01 -13.42
N SER A 463 -18.78 -15.70 -12.44
CA SER A 463 -19.71 -16.81 -12.62
C SER A 463 -21.00 -16.50 -13.40
N ASN A 464 -21.19 -15.29 -13.93
CA ASN A 464 -22.33 -14.87 -14.75
C ASN A 464 -21.94 -14.43 -16.19
N ASP A 465 -20.66 -14.45 -16.56
CA ASP A 465 -20.21 -14.06 -17.89
C ASP A 465 -20.18 -15.26 -18.85
N LYS A 466 -21.12 -15.30 -19.81
CA LYS A 466 -21.29 -16.41 -20.76
C LYS A 466 -20.05 -16.72 -21.61
N VAL A 467 -19.15 -15.76 -21.81
CA VAL A 467 -17.93 -15.97 -22.61
C VAL A 467 -16.84 -16.57 -21.73
N LEU A 468 -16.61 -16.01 -20.55
CA LEU A 468 -15.55 -16.45 -19.63
C LEU A 468 -15.86 -17.78 -18.94
N GLN A 469 -17.15 -18.10 -18.72
CA GLN A 469 -17.57 -19.40 -18.20
C GLN A 469 -17.14 -20.58 -19.09
N ASN A 470 -17.04 -20.35 -20.40
CA ASN A 470 -16.73 -21.40 -21.38
C ASN A 470 -15.24 -21.51 -21.68
N TRP A 471 -14.39 -20.71 -21.04
CA TRP A 471 -12.95 -20.80 -21.22
C TRP A 471 -12.42 -22.08 -20.59
N ASN A 472 -11.79 -22.90 -21.41
CA ASN A 472 -11.18 -24.15 -20.97
C ASN A 472 -9.75 -23.90 -20.51
N PHE A 473 -9.54 -23.88 -19.20
CA PHE A 473 -8.22 -23.79 -18.58
C PHE A 473 -7.57 -25.17 -18.35
N ASN A 474 -8.17 -26.25 -18.86
CA ASN A 474 -7.65 -27.61 -18.72
C ASN A 474 -6.55 -27.96 -19.75
N TYR A 475 -5.88 -26.98 -20.35
CA TYR A 475 -4.80 -27.20 -21.31
C TYR A 475 -3.64 -28.04 -20.71
N TYR A 476 -3.50 -28.04 -19.37
CA TYR A 476 -2.63 -28.96 -18.63
C TYR A 476 -2.87 -30.44 -18.99
N ASN A 477 -4.10 -30.85 -19.33
CA ASN A 477 -4.42 -32.21 -19.78
C ASN A 477 -3.87 -32.50 -21.19
N GLU A 478 -3.84 -31.49 -22.06
CA GLU A 478 -3.33 -31.61 -23.43
C GLU A 478 -1.81 -31.70 -23.46
N VAL A 479 -1.14 -30.92 -22.60
CA VAL A 479 0.33 -30.94 -22.44
C VAL A 479 0.80 -32.27 -21.81
N ARG A 480 0.08 -32.81 -20.82
CA ARG A 480 0.38 -34.12 -20.21
C ARG A 480 0.36 -35.25 -21.24
N ASN A 481 -0.56 -35.20 -22.20
CA ASN A 481 -0.71 -36.24 -23.23
C ASN A 481 0.26 -36.08 -24.41
N ARG A 482 1.04 -34.99 -24.45
CA ARG A 482 1.99 -34.66 -25.53
C ARG A 482 3.43 -34.52 -25.04
N THR A 483 3.78 -35.12 -23.90
CA THR A 483 5.15 -35.17 -23.37
C THR A 483 6.12 -35.72 -24.42
N GLY A 484 6.79 -34.81 -25.15
CA GLY A 484 7.71 -35.13 -26.23
C GLY A 484 7.78 -34.11 -27.37
N ASP A 485 6.81 -33.21 -27.53
CA ASP A 485 6.81 -32.23 -28.62
C ASP A 485 7.08 -30.78 -28.15
N PRO A 486 8.31 -30.26 -28.31
CA PRO A 486 8.67 -28.89 -27.95
C PRO A 486 8.12 -27.82 -28.91
N SER A 487 7.40 -28.20 -29.97
CA SER A 487 6.85 -27.27 -30.97
C SER A 487 5.50 -26.65 -30.59
N ILE A 488 4.87 -27.14 -29.52
CA ILE A 488 3.62 -26.59 -29.02
C ILE A 488 3.99 -25.48 -28.03
N PRO A 489 3.76 -24.20 -28.37
CA PRO A 489 3.98 -23.13 -27.42
C PRO A 489 2.97 -23.25 -26.27
N PRO A 490 3.30 -22.77 -25.06
CA PRO A 490 2.33 -22.62 -23.99
C PRO A 490 1.13 -21.75 -24.41
#